data_AF-Q9KWR1-F1
#
_entry.id   AF-Q9KWR1-F1
#
_cell.length_a   1.000
_cell.length_b   1.000
_cell.length_c   1.000
_cell.angle_alpha   90.00
_cell.angle_beta   90.00
_cell.angle_gamma   90.00
#
_symmetry.space_group_name_H-M   'P 1'
#
loop_
_entity.id
_entity.type
_entity.pdbx_description
1 polymer ?
#
loop_
_entity_poly.entity_id
_entity_poly.type
_entity_poly.pdbx_seq_one_letter_code
_entity_poly.pdbx_strand_id
1 'polypeptide(L)' 'MATIKDVAKLAAVSPSTVSRVIAGSNRISLETKQRVQKAMEELNYVPNAIARS' A
#
# COMPACT_ATOMS: atom_id res chain seq x y z
N MET A 1 0.15 15.49 -0.88
CA MET A 1 1.02 14.41 -1.40
C MET A 1 0.85 13.22 -0.48
N ALA A 2 0.07 12.21 -0.88
CA ALA A 2 -0.17 11.06 -0.04
C ALA A 2 1.12 10.26 0.17
N THR A 3 1.42 9.90 1.41
CA THR A 3 2.59 9.08 1.73
C THR A 3 2.17 7.65 2.04
N ILE A 4 3.14 6.72 2.03
CA ILE A 4 2.89 5.33 2.43
C ILE A 4 2.35 5.20 3.86
N LYS A 5 2.64 6.19 4.74
CA LYS A 5 2.11 6.25 6.10
C LYS A 5 0.62 6.60 6.12
N ASP A 6 0.17 7.47 5.22
CA ASP A 6 -1.25 7.83 5.11
C ASP A 6 -2.06 6.64 4.60
N VAL A 7 -1.55 5.94 3.59
CA VAL A 7 -2.15 4.70 3.08
C VAL A 7 -2.23 3.64 4.18
N ALA A 8 -1.16 3.49 4.98
CA ALA A 8 -1.13 2.56 6.10
C ALA A 8 -2.18 2.89 7.17
N LYS A 9 -2.31 4.17 7.54
CA LYS A 9 -3.35 4.64 8.46
C LYS A 9 -4.76 4.35 7.94
N LEU A 10 -5.02 4.66 6.68
CA LEU A 10 -6.35 4.53 6.08
C LEU A 10 -6.75 3.06 5.86
N ALA A 11 -5.81 2.20 5.48
CA ALA A 11 -6.04 0.75 5.36
C ALA A 11 -6.02 -0.01 6.70
N ALA A 12 -5.74 0.67 7.83
CA ALA A 12 -5.55 0.09 9.16
C ALA A 12 -4.48 -1.03 9.16
N VAL A 13 -3.33 -0.76 8.55
CA VAL A 13 -2.18 -1.68 8.50
C VAL A 13 -0.88 -0.97 8.86
N SER A 14 0.17 -1.73 9.14
CA SER A 14 1.51 -1.17 9.30
C SER A 14 2.09 -0.70 7.96
N PRO A 15 2.93 0.35 7.93
CA PRO A 15 3.62 0.79 6.71
C PRO A 15 4.48 -0.33 6.10
N SER A 16 5.02 -1.23 6.92
CA SER A 16 5.74 -2.44 6.50
C SER A 16 4.85 -3.40 5.70
N THR A 17 3.56 -3.46 6.00
CA THR A 17 2.58 -4.28 5.28
C THR A 17 2.26 -3.65 3.93
N VAL A 18 2.09 -2.33 3.87
CA VAL A 18 1.92 -1.61 2.60
C VAL A 18 3.14 -1.82 1.69
N SER A 19 4.35 -1.71 2.24
CA SER A 19 5.60 -1.99 1.51
C SER A 19 5.62 -3.43 0.97
N ARG A 20 5.22 -4.43 1.76
CA ARG A 20 5.11 -5.83 1.28
C ARG A 20 4.02 -6.02 0.22
N VAL A 21 2.92 -5.27 0.29
CA VAL A 21 1.85 -5.30 -0.73
C VAL A 21 2.38 -4.75 -2.06
N ILE A 22 3.07 -3.60 -2.02
CA ILE A 22 3.71 -2.99 -3.20
C ILE A 22 4.79 -3.91 -3.77
N ALA A 23 5.58 -4.56 -2.91
CA ALA A 23 6.61 -5.52 -3.31
C ALA A 23 6.05 -6.88 -3.79
N GLY A 24 4.72 -7.08 -3.81
CA GLY A 24 4.10 -8.31 -4.30
C GLY A 24 4.27 -9.54 -3.40
N SER A 25 4.55 -9.37 -2.11
CA SER A 25 4.73 -10.50 -1.18
C SER A 25 3.45 -11.34 -1.05
N ASN A 26 3.57 -12.67 -1.20
CA ASN A 26 2.45 -13.61 -1.11
C ASN A 26 1.99 -13.92 0.33
N ARG A 27 2.59 -13.29 1.34
CA ARG A 27 2.28 -13.49 2.77
C ARG A 27 1.13 -12.63 3.29
N ILE A 28 0.44 -11.90 2.41
CA ILE A 28 -0.61 -10.96 2.80
C ILE A 28 -1.95 -11.50 2.33
N SER A 29 -2.91 -11.57 3.25
CA SER A 29 -4.28 -11.96 2.94
C SER A 29 -4.90 -11.06 1.87
N LEU A 30 -5.73 -11.67 1.02
CA LEU A 30 -6.47 -10.97 -0.04
C LEU A 30 -7.27 -9.78 0.52
N GLU A 31 -7.88 -9.94 1.69
CA GLU A 31 -8.64 -8.88 2.37
C GLU A 31 -7.76 -7.64 2.69
N THR A 32 -6.54 -7.87 3.19
CA THR A 32 -5.58 -6.81 3.48
C THR A 32 -5.10 -6.13 2.19
N LYS A 33 -4.86 -6.91 1.12
CA LYS A 33 -4.55 -6.35 -0.20
C LYS A 33 -5.67 -5.43 -0.70
N GLN A 34 -6.92 -5.87 -0.62
CA GLN A 34 -8.07 -5.07 -1.04
C GLN A 34 -8.21 -3.78 -0.24
N ARG A 35 -8.04 -3.82 1.09
CA ARG A 35 -8.06 -2.61 1.94
C ARG A 35 -6.95 -1.63 1.56
N VAL A 36 -5.73 -2.13 1.37
CA VAL A 36 -4.60 -1.30 0.95
C VAL A 36 -4.84 -0.72 -0.44
N GLN A 37 -5.38 -1.49 -1.37
CA GLN A 37 -5.67 -1.05 -2.74
C GLN A 37 -6.73 0.05 -2.75
N LYS A 38 -7.84 -0.13 -2.02
CA LYS A 38 -8.85 0.92 -1.80
C LYS A 38 -8.24 2.19 -1.20
N ALA A 39 -7.39 2.03 -0.19
CA ALA A 39 -6.75 3.17 0.44
C ALA A 39 -5.79 3.91 -0.50
N MET A 40 -5.08 3.18 -1.36
CA MET A 40 -4.25 3.78 -2.40
C MET A 40 -5.07 4.55 -3.43
N GLU A 41 -6.23 4.01 -3.84
CA GLU A 41 -7.16 4.68 -4.76
C GLU A 41 -7.73 5.96 -4.14
N GLU A 42 -8.25 5.89 -2.90
CA GLU A 42 -8.79 7.04 -2.17
C GLU A 42 -7.77 8.17 -1.98
N LEU A 43 -6.53 7.80 -1.65
CA LEU A 43 -5.45 8.76 -1.44
C LEU A 43 -4.77 9.19 -2.74
N ASN A 44 -5.22 8.65 -3.88
CA ASN A 44 -4.59 8.81 -5.18
C ASN A 44 -3.07 8.54 -5.11
N TYR A 45 -2.69 7.59 -4.26
CA TYR A 45 -1.31 7.18 -4.02
C TYR A 45 -0.85 6.35 -5.21
N VAL A 46 -0.07 6.98 -6.07
CA VAL A 46 0.60 6.28 -7.17
C VAL A 46 1.93 5.77 -6.61
N PRO A 47 2.11 4.46 -6.38
CA PRO A 47 3.42 3.93 -6.09
C PRO A 47 4.30 4.26 -7.29
N ASN A 48 5.28 5.15 -7.08
CA ASN A 48 6.25 5.46 -8.11
C ASN A 48 7.04 4.18 -8.42
N ALA A 49 6.65 3.50 -9.50
CA ALA A 49 7.36 2.37 -10.08
C ALA A 49 8.78 2.74 -10.57
N ILE A 50 9.16 4.02 -10.46
CA ILE A 50 10.44 4.60 -10.86
C ILE A 50 11.58 4.32 -9.84
N ALA A 51 11.30 3.69 -8.69
CA ALA A 51 12.36 3.24 -7.78
C ALA A 51 13.02 1.91 -8.20
N ARG A 52 13.11 1.63 -9.51
CA ARG A 52 13.91 0.54 -10.07
C ARG A 52 14.77 1.10 -11.21
N SER A 53 15.91 1.67 -10.86
CA SER A 53 17.06 1.89 -11.74
C SER A 53 18.33 1.63 -10.93
#